data_AF-A0A8H6SH32-F1
#
_entry.id   AF-A0A8H6SH32-F1
#
_cell.length_a   1.000
_cell.length_b   1.000
_cell.length_c   1.000
_cell.angle_alpha   90.00
_cell.angle_beta   90.00
_cell.angle_gamma   90.00
#
_symmetry.space_group_name_H-M   'P 1'
#
loop_
_entity.id
_entity.type
_entity.pdbx_description
1 polymer ?
#
loop_
_entity_poly.entity_id
_entity_poly.type
_entity_poly.pdbx_seq_one_letter_code
_entity_poly.pdbx_strand_id
1 'polypeptide(L)'
;MAPFSLSRSRFVQVARSLSSSRRAHMVKYISSEDLATLIKTEGKNSGVDYLVVDVRDDDFVGGNITNARNIPSREFSVGVYDLAQKSKEIGTMVFHCALSQVRGPKAARVRSFRILANLRQSQQIYEEIRQNLNIPAQHGEQEVLILRNGFTEFQLKYKARHHIADRTTPHSHNQDDPVLVEKWDPEIWQNAEDWS
;
A
#
# COMPACT_ATOMS: atom_id res chain seq x y z
N MET A 1 -7.40 40.34 -38.97
CA MET A 1 -7.62 40.12 -37.53
C MET A 1 -8.35 38.79 -37.37
N ALA A 2 -7.70 37.75 -36.87
CA ALA A 2 -8.31 36.45 -36.58
C ALA A 2 -8.42 36.26 -35.06
N PRO A 3 -9.53 35.72 -34.53
CA PRO A 3 -9.74 35.60 -33.08
C PRO A 3 -8.91 34.43 -32.52
N PHE A 4 -8.29 34.67 -31.37
CA PHE A 4 -7.58 33.65 -30.60
C PHE A 4 -8.56 32.57 -30.12
N SER A 5 -8.45 31.37 -30.68
CA SER A 5 -9.11 30.17 -30.19
C SER A 5 -8.38 29.67 -28.94
N LEU A 6 -8.95 29.89 -27.76
CA LEU A 6 -8.50 29.23 -26.54
C LEU A 6 -8.81 27.74 -26.65
N SER A 7 -7.75 26.94 -26.86
CA SER A 7 -7.81 25.48 -26.95
C SER A 7 -8.57 24.88 -25.76
N ARG A 8 -9.67 24.17 -26.07
CA ARG A 8 -10.47 23.37 -25.12
C ARG A 8 -9.64 22.33 -24.35
N SER A 9 -8.40 22.03 -24.75
CA SER A 9 -7.60 20.97 -24.11
C SER A 9 -7.08 21.34 -22.72
N ARG A 10 -6.77 22.62 -22.45
CA ARG A 10 -6.22 23.04 -21.14
C ARG A 10 -7.22 22.90 -19.99
N PHE A 11 -8.50 23.19 -20.22
CA PHE A 11 -9.54 23.06 -19.20
C PHE A 11 -9.78 21.60 -18.77
N VAL A 12 -9.72 20.65 -19.71
CA VAL A 12 -9.90 19.21 -19.42
C VAL A 12 -8.74 18.65 -18.59
N GLN A 13 -7.52 19.12 -18.84
CA GLN A 13 -6.32 18.65 -18.14
C GLN A 13 -6.29 19.12 -16.68
N VAL A 14 -6.71 20.36 -16.40
CA VAL A 14 -6.82 20.92 -15.04
C VAL A 14 -7.94 20.22 -14.25
N ALA A 15 -9.09 19.96 -14.88
CA ALA A 15 -10.21 19.25 -14.24
C ALA A 15 -9.89 17.79 -13.89
N ARG A 16 -9.10 17.08 -14.72
CA ARG A 16 -8.58 15.73 -14.41
C ARG A 16 -7.61 15.74 -13.22
N SER A 17 -6.73 16.73 -13.14
CA SER A 17 -5.80 16.91 -12.02
C SER A 17 -6.53 17.19 -10.69
N LEU A 18 -7.55 18.07 -10.72
CA LEU A 18 -8.35 18.40 -9.53
C LEU A 18 -9.24 17.24 -9.05
N SER A 19 -9.70 16.34 -9.95
CA SER A 19 -10.50 15.17 -9.56
C SER A 19 -9.65 14.01 -9.04
N SER A 20 -8.44 13.82 -9.57
CA SER A 20 -7.40 12.93 -9.02
C SER A 20 -6.99 13.38 -7.61
N SER A 21 -6.74 14.69 -7.42
CA SER A 21 -6.41 15.24 -6.10
C SER A 21 -7.51 15.04 -5.04
N ARG A 22 -8.79 14.95 -5.42
CA ARG A 22 -9.89 14.62 -4.50
C ARG A 22 -9.99 13.11 -4.19
N ARG A 23 -9.53 12.22 -5.09
CA ARG A 23 -9.48 10.77 -4.86
C ARG A 23 -8.32 10.35 -3.95
N ALA A 24 -7.24 11.10 -3.92
CA ALA A 24 -6.04 10.83 -3.11
C ALA A 24 -6.28 10.82 -1.58
N HIS A 25 -7.47 11.22 -1.12
CA HIS A 25 -7.83 11.28 0.30
C HIS A 25 -8.72 10.12 0.77
N MET A 26 -9.31 9.35 -0.15
CA MET A 26 -10.14 8.23 0.26
C MET A 26 -9.25 7.02 0.50
N VAL A 27 -9.24 6.57 1.76
CA VAL A 27 -8.55 5.35 2.15
C VAL A 27 -9.17 4.17 1.38
N LYS A 28 -8.38 3.57 0.49
CA LYS A 28 -8.80 2.39 -0.28
C LYS A 28 -8.30 1.12 0.39
N TYR A 29 -9.03 0.04 0.21
CA TYR A 29 -8.66 -1.28 0.69
C TYR A 29 -8.36 -2.20 -0.48
N ILE A 30 -7.42 -3.11 -0.29
CA ILE A 30 -7.11 -4.22 -1.19
C ILE A 30 -7.48 -5.53 -0.48
N SER A 31 -8.04 -6.49 -1.23
CA SER A 31 -8.32 -7.83 -0.70
C SER A 31 -7.03 -8.66 -0.61
N SER A 32 -7.09 -9.77 0.11
CA SER A 32 -5.97 -10.72 0.20
C SER A 32 -5.63 -11.31 -1.18
N GLU A 33 -6.65 -11.55 -1.99
CA GLU A 33 -6.59 -12.11 -3.35
C GLU A 33 -5.98 -11.13 -4.35
N ASP A 34 -6.41 -9.88 -4.31
CA ASP A 34 -5.87 -8.83 -5.17
C ASP A 34 -4.40 -8.56 -4.82
N LEU A 35 -4.05 -8.58 -3.52
CA LEU A 35 -2.66 -8.44 -3.11
C LEU A 35 -1.82 -9.64 -3.55
N ALA A 36 -2.33 -10.86 -3.39
CA ALA A 36 -1.64 -12.06 -3.87
C ALA A 36 -1.42 -12.02 -5.39
N THR A 37 -2.42 -11.55 -6.14
CA THR A 37 -2.33 -11.36 -7.59
C THR A 37 -1.28 -10.30 -7.93
N LEU A 38 -1.26 -9.16 -7.24
CA LEU A 38 -0.25 -8.11 -7.40
C LEU A 38 1.17 -8.66 -7.16
N ILE A 39 1.37 -9.44 -6.09
CA ILE A 39 2.67 -10.03 -5.75
C ILE A 39 3.14 -11.01 -6.84
N LYS A 40 2.21 -11.80 -7.40
CA LYS A 40 2.50 -12.82 -8.42
C LYS A 40 2.54 -12.30 -9.85
N THR A 41 2.21 -11.03 -10.08
CA THR A 41 2.14 -10.47 -11.43
C THR A 41 3.54 -10.37 -12.02
N GLU A 42 3.77 -11.01 -13.17
CA GLU A 42 5.05 -10.94 -13.86
C GLU A 42 5.43 -9.49 -14.20
N GLY A 43 6.69 -9.14 -13.96
CA GLY A 43 7.21 -7.79 -14.19
C GLY A 43 6.84 -6.76 -13.12
N LYS A 44 6.08 -7.13 -12.08
CA LYS A 44 5.84 -6.27 -10.91
C LYS A 44 6.79 -6.63 -9.77
N ASN A 45 7.67 -5.70 -9.40
CA ASN A 45 8.69 -5.94 -8.40
C ASN A 45 8.41 -5.17 -7.09
N SER A 46 8.52 -5.86 -5.95
CA SER A 46 8.46 -5.20 -4.64
C SER A 46 9.66 -4.26 -4.48
N GLY A 47 9.42 -3.06 -3.94
CA GLY A 47 10.41 -1.99 -3.79
C GLY A 47 10.61 -1.14 -5.04
N VAL A 48 10.03 -1.51 -6.18
CA VAL A 48 10.09 -0.73 -7.45
C VAL A 48 8.69 -0.32 -7.89
N ASP A 49 7.81 -1.29 -8.14
CA ASP A 49 6.44 -1.03 -8.59
C ASP A 49 5.47 -0.85 -7.43
N TYR A 50 5.60 -1.73 -6.43
CA TYR A 50 4.77 -1.73 -5.24
C TYR A 50 5.62 -1.96 -3.98
N LEU A 51 5.08 -1.63 -2.81
CA LEU A 51 5.71 -1.96 -1.53
C LEU A 51 4.64 -2.28 -0.48
N VAL A 52 4.77 -3.44 0.14
CA VAL A 52 3.98 -3.82 1.31
C VAL A 52 4.68 -3.31 2.57
N VAL A 53 3.95 -2.58 3.40
CA VAL A 53 4.43 -2.01 4.67
C VAL A 53 3.66 -2.66 5.81
N ASP A 54 4.36 -3.48 6.58
CA ASP A 54 3.83 -4.13 7.77
C ASP A 54 4.11 -3.23 8.99
N VAL A 55 3.06 -2.75 9.65
CA VAL A 55 3.19 -1.89 10.83
C VAL A 55 2.89 -2.61 12.15
N ARG A 56 2.98 -3.94 12.17
CA ARG A 56 2.98 -4.71 13.41
C ARG A 56 4.21 -4.37 14.27
N ASP A 57 4.03 -4.48 15.58
CA ASP A 57 5.04 -4.19 16.58
C ASP A 57 5.63 -5.53 17.05
N ASP A 58 5.46 -5.89 18.32
CA ASP A 58 5.91 -7.17 18.89
C ASP A 58 5.20 -8.39 18.23
N ASP A 59 4.00 -8.16 17.69
CA ASP A 59 3.19 -9.15 16.95
C ASP A 59 3.61 -9.33 15.48
N PHE A 60 4.75 -8.77 15.07
CA PHE A 60 5.36 -9.04 13.76
C PHE A 60 5.94 -10.47 13.68
N VAL A 61 6.34 -11.04 14.83
CA VAL A 61 6.89 -12.39 14.93
C VAL A 61 5.87 -13.44 14.46
N GLY A 62 6.35 -14.55 13.89
CA GLY A 62 5.51 -15.65 13.38
C GLY A 62 5.29 -15.65 11.87
N GLY A 63 5.84 -14.66 11.15
CA GLY A 63 5.84 -14.61 9.69
C GLY A 63 5.30 -13.30 9.15
N ASN A 64 5.57 -13.05 7.87
CA ASN A 64 5.18 -11.81 7.20
C ASN A 64 4.93 -12.04 5.71
N ILE A 65 4.24 -11.09 5.07
CA ILE A 65 4.08 -11.09 3.61
C ILE A 65 5.46 -10.96 2.97
N THR A 66 5.72 -11.73 1.92
CA THR A 66 7.02 -11.79 1.26
C THR A 66 7.47 -10.40 0.80
N ASN A 67 8.74 -10.06 1.06
CA ASN A 67 9.33 -8.75 0.76
C ASN A 67 8.62 -7.54 1.42
N ALA A 68 7.78 -7.75 2.43
CA ALA A 68 7.21 -6.64 3.19
C ALA A 68 8.28 -5.94 4.02
N ARG A 69 8.20 -4.60 4.08
CA ARG A 69 9.04 -3.79 4.96
C ARG A 69 8.33 -3.57 6.30
N ASN A 70 8.90 -4.07 7.38
CA ASN A 70 8.38 -3.80 8.71
C ASN A 70 8.77 -2.39 9.18
N ILE A 71 7.79 -1.61 9.58
CA ILE A 71 7.95 -0.30 10.22
C ILE A 71 6.95 -0.23 11.38
N PRO A 72 7.37 -0.60 12.61
CA PRO A 72 6.47 -0.70 13.76
C PRO A 72 5.63 0.55 13.97
N SER A 73 4.36 0.36 14.36
CA SER A 73 3.41 1.44 14.53
C SER A 73 3.83 2.47 15.58
N ARG A 74 4.53 2.01 16.63
CA ARG A 74 5.08 2.86 17.69
C ARG A 74 6.12 3.86 17.15
N GLU A 75 6.83 3.50 16.09
CA GLU A 75 7.91 4.28 15.48
C GLU A 75 7.49 4.96 14.17
N PHE A 76 6.30 4.64 13.65
CA PHE A 76 5.88 5.03 12.31
C PHE A 76 5.85 6.55 12.09
N SER A 77 5.56 7.34 13.13
CA SER A 77 5.60 8.81 13.05
C SER A 77 6.96 9.36 12.59
N VAL A 78 8.05 8.67 12.96
CA VAL A 78 9.42 9.01 12.55
C VAL A 78 9.82 8.21 11.31
N GLY A 79 9.49 6.92 11.26
CA GLY A 79 9.82 6.05 10.13
C GLY A 79 9.20 6.49 8.80
N VAL A 80 8.06 7.18 8.82
CA VAL A 80 7.39 7.67 7.60
C VAL A 80 8.24 8.67 6.81
N TYR A 81 9.18 9.39 7.44
CA TYR A 81 10.06 10.33 6.74
C TYR A 81 11.05 9.59 5.85
N ASP A 82 11.73 8.58 6.39
CA ASP A 82 12.65 7.72 5.64
C ASP A 82 11.90 6.94 4.55
N LEU A 83 10.73 6.39 4.90
CA LEU A 83 9.86 5.73 3.94
C LEU A 83 9.52 6.66 2.77
N ALA A 84 9.06 7.88 3.08
CA ALA A 84 8.67 8.86 2.06
C ALA A 84 9.81 9.23 1.11
N GLN A 85 11.06 9.22 1.58
CA GLN A 85 12.23 9.51 0.76
C GLN A 85 12.61 8.34 -0.14
N LYS A 86 12.57 7.12 0.39
CA LYS A 86 12.98 5.90 -0.33
C LYS A 86 11.90 5.36 -1.28
N SER A 87 10.63 5.66 -1.03
CA SER A 87 9.49 5.15 -1.80
C SER A 87 8.84 6.22 -2.69
N LYS A 88 9.59 7.22 -3.17
CA LYS A 88 9.03 8.30 -4.01
C LYS A 88 8.56 7.83 -5.38
N GLU A 89 9.28 6.86 -5.94
CA GLU A 89 9.05 6.36 -7.29
C GLU A 89 8.13 5.12 -7.32
N ILE A 90 7.85 4.55 -6.14
CA ILE A 90 6.99 3.37 -5.99
C ILE A 90 5.54 3.79 -6.19
N GLY A 91 4.90 3.24 -7.22
CA GLY A 91 3.54 3.60 -7.62
C GLY A 91 2.46 3.16 -6.62
N THR A 92 2.62 2.01 -5.98
CA THR A 92 1.59 1.43 -5.09
C THR A 92 2.16 1.08 -3.72
N MET A 93 1.53 1.57 -2.66
CA MET A 93 1.89 1.28 -1.27
C MET A 93 0.75 0.55 -0.58
N VAL A 94 1.00 -0.62 -0.02
CA VAL A 94 -0.01 -1.42 0.69
C VAL A 94 0.36 -1.50 2.17
N PHE A 95 -0.47 -0.92 3.03
CA PHE A 95 -0.26 -0.94 4.49
C PHE A 95 -1.10 -2.02 5.15
N HIS A 96 -0.56 -2.67 6.18
CA HIS A 96 -1.32 -3.58 7.01
C HIS A 96 -0.79 -3.67 8.44
N CYS A 97 -1.58 -4.24 9.34
CA CYS A 97 -1.08 -4.76 10.62
C CYS A 97 -1.60 -6.20 10.82
N ALA A 98 -1.83 -6.65 12.05
CA ALA A 98 -2.44 -7.96 12.30
C ALA A 98 -3.86 -8.06 11.71
N LEU A 99 -4.75 -7.12 12.09
CA LEU A 99 -6.16 -7.10 11.66
C LEU A 99 -6.52 -5.92 10.76
N SER A 100 -5.59 -4.98 10.54
CA SER A 100 -5.79 -3.72 9.80
C SER A 100 -6.97 -2.84 10.27
N GLN A 101 -7.32 -2.89 11.56
CA GLN A 101 -8.41 -2.07 12.13
C GLN A 101 -7.94 -0.71 12.66
N VAL A 102 -6.71 -0.62 13.17
CA VAL A 102 -6.18 0.59 13.84
C VAL A 102 -4.84 1.02 13.25
N ARG A 103 -3.79 0.21 13.46
CA ARG A 103 -2.40 0.57 13.12
C ARG A 103 -2.20 0.76 11.61
N GLY A 104 -2.65 -0.21 10.80
CA GLY A 104 -2.61 -0.12 9.33
C GLY A 104 -3.30 1.14 8.78
N PRO A 105 -4.59 1.39 9.10
CA PRO A 105 -5.28 2.60 8.67
C PRO A 105 -4.67 3.91 9.16
N LYS A 106 -4.11 3.94 10.38
CA LYS A 106 -3.40 5.11 10.89
C LYS A 106 -2.14 5.40 10.05
N ALA A 107 -1.31 4.38 9.81
CA ALA A 107 -0.09 4.49 9.03
C ALA A 107 -0.36 4.93 7.58
N ALA A 108 -1.35 4.33 6.92
CA ALA A 108 -1.78 4.70 5.58
C ALA A 108 -2.18 6.19 5.50
N ARG A 109 -3.00 6.68 6.45
CA ARG A 109 -3.38 8.10 6.50
C ARG A 109 -2.18 9.02 6.67
N VAL A 110 -1.27 8.69 7.59
CA VAL A 110 -0.04 9.48 7.81
C VAL A 110 0.79 9.55 6.53
N ARG A 111 0.92 8.43 5.79
CA ARG A 111 1.60 8.42 4.48
C ARG A 111 0.87 9.28 3.45
N SER A 112 -0.45 9.15 3.31
CA SER A 112 -1.25 9.96 2.38
C SER A 112 -1.10 11.45 2.67
N PHE A 113 -1.17 11.88 3.94
CA PHE A 113 -0.93 13.27 4.32
C PHE A 113 0.46 13.75 3.93
N ARG A 114 1.49 12.90 4.05
CA ARG A 114 2.85 13.24 3.64
C ARG A 114 2.98 13.41 2.12
N ILE A 115 2.36 12.52 1.35
CA ILE A 115 2.34 12.63 -0.13
C ILE A 115 1.73 13.98 -0.53
N LEU A 116 0.60 14.34 0.07
CA LEU A 116 -0.09 15.60 -0.18
C LEU A 116 0.74 16.83 0.23
N ALA A 117 1.42 16.77 1.37
CA ALA A 117 2.31 17.84 1.81
C ALA A 117 3.48 18.04 0.82
N ASN A 118 4.09 16.95 0.36
CA ASN A 118 5.17 16.99 -0.63
C ASN A 118 4.67 17.53 -1.98
N LEU A 119 3.47 17.13 -2.42
CA LEU A 119 2.85 17.64 -3.63
C LEU A 119 2.61 19.15 -3.54
N ARG A 120 2.08 19.66 -2.42
CA ARG A 120 1.87 21.10 -2.21
C ARG A 120 3.17 21.89 -2.24
N GLN A 121 4.21 21.40 -1.54
CA GLN A 121 5.53 22.03 -1.54
C GLN A 121 6.13 22.04 -2.95
N SER A 122 5.99 20.93 -3.68
CA SER A 122 6.46 20.84 -5.07
C SER A 122 5.69 21.79 -5.99
N GLN A 123 4.38 21.95 -5.85
CA GLN A 123 3.58 22.89 -6.65
C GLN A 123 4.04 24.33 -6.50
N GLN A 124 4.30 24.80 -5.28
CA GLN A 124 4.86 26.15 -5.05
C GLN A 124 6.20 26.34 -5.77
N ILE A 125 7.10 25.36 -5.68
CA ILE A 125 8.42 25.41 -6.33
C ILE A 125 8.29 25.31 -7.87
N TYR A 126 7.38 24.46 -8.37
CA TYR A 126 7.16 24.28 -9.80
C TYR A 126 6.47 25.48 -10.46
N GLU A 127 5.62 26.24 -9.76
CA GLU A 127 5.04 27.49 -10.28
C GLU A 127 6.12 28.56 -10.52
N GLU A 128 7.11 28.65 -9.62
CA GLU A 128 8.25 29.57 -9.75
C GLU A 128 9.24 29.14 -10.85
N ILE A 129 9.53 27.83 -10.98
CA ILE A 129 10.51 27.32 -11.95
C ILE A 129 9.93 27.19 -13.37
N ARG A 130 8.62 26.86 -13.52
CA ARG A 130 7.98 26.69 -14.84
C ARG A 130 7.91 27.96 -15.67
N GLN A 131 7.89 29.14 -15.03
CA GLN A 131 7.99 30.43 -15.72
C GLN A 131 9.34 30.59 -16.43
N ASN A 132 10.39 29.90 -15.97
CA ASN A 132 11.77 30.18 -16.38
C ASN A 132 12.47 29.06 -17.17
N LEU A 133 12.17 27.77 -16.96
CA LEU A 133 13.09 26.70 -17.42
C LEU A 133 12.48 25.44 -18.09
N ASN A 134 11.16 25.41 -18.35
CA ASN A 134 10.49 24.33 -19.09
C ASN A 134 10.82 22.89 -18.62
N ILE A 135 10.95 22.68 -17.30
CA ILE A 135 11.22 21.37 -16.70
C ILE A 135 9.91 20.56 -16.56
N PRO A 136 9.85 19.30 -17.02
CA PRO A 136 8.66 18.46 -16.88
C PRO A 136 8.43 18.10 -15.41
N ALA A 137 7.18 18.24 -14.95
CA ALA A 137 6.80 17.83 -13.60
C ALA A 137 6.79 16.31 -13.50
N GLN A 138 7.57 15.74 -12.58
CA GLN A 138 7.65 14.30 -12.37
C GLN A 138 7.26 13.96 -10.93
N HIS A 139 5.96 13.94 -10.66
CA HIS A 139 5.42 13.24 -9.50
C HIS A 139 4.29 12.36 -10.00
N GLY A 140 4.58 11.07 -10.16
CA GLY A 140 3.55 10.06 -10.39
C GLY A 140 2.58 10.03 -9.21
N GLU A 141 1.31 9.77 -9.48
CA GLU A 141 0.31 9.62 -8.43
C GLU A 141 0.57 8.30 -7.68
N GLN A 142 1.16 8.39 -6.48
CA GLN A 142 1.37 7.22 -5.63
C GLN A 142 0.07 6.83 -4.95
N GLU A 143 -0.37 5.59 -5.17
CA GLU A 143 -1.56 5.03 -4.55
C GLU A 143 -1.23 4.43 -3.17
N VAL A 144 -2.11 4.69 -2.20
CA VAL A 144 -2.03 4.13 -0.84
C VAL A 144 -3.24 3.26 -0.58
N LEU A 145 -3.00 1.98 -0.31
CA LEU A 145 -3.99 0.94 -0.04
C LEU A 145 -3.80 0.37 1.36
N ILE A 146 -4.86 -0.23 1.92
CA ILE A 146 -4.81 -1.00 3.16
C ILE A 146 -5.22 -2.44 2.86
N LEU A 147 -4.41 -3.42 3.28
CA LEU A 147 -4.82 -4.82 3.23
C LEU A 147 -5.98 -5.05 4.20
N ARG A 148 -7.13 -5.44 3.66
CA ARG A 148 -8.30 -5.81 4.44
C ARG A 148 -7.97 -6.99 5.36
N ASN A 149 -8.46 -6.94 6.60
CA ASN A 149 -8.28 -7.97 7.64
C ASN A 149 -6.83 -8.32 8.03
N GLY A 150 -5.85 -7.64 7.44
CA GLY A 150 -4.45 -7.68 7.84
C GLY A 150 -3.77 -9.04 7.63
N PHE A 151 -2.65 -9.22 8.33
CA PHE A 151 -1.82 -10.42 8.19
C PHE A 151 -2.49 -11.69 8.72
N THR A 152 -3.34 -11.57 9.75
CA THR A 152 -4.00 -12.73 10.36
C THR A 152 -4.85 -13.49 9.33
N GLU A 153 -5.66 -12.80 8.54
CA GLU A 153 -6.43 -13.46 7.48
C GLU A 153 -5.53 -13.90 6.31
N PHE A 154 -4.59 -13.05 5.91
CA PHE A 154 -3.71 -13.32 4.78
C PHE A 154 -2.91 -14.61 4.97
N GLN A 155 -2.33 -14.81 6.15
CA GLN A 155 -1.54 -16.02 6.44
C GLN A 155 -2.44 -17.27 6.55
N LEU A 156 -3.65 -17.15 7.12
CA LEU A 156 -4.60 -18.28 7.14
C LEU A 156 -4.96 -18.75 5.73
N LYS A 157 -5.07 -17.81 4.79
CA LYS A 157 -5.41 -18.13 3.40
C LYS A 157 -4.26 -18.76 2.61
N TYR A 158 -3.03 -18.30 2.80
CA TYR A 158 -1.90 -18.66 1.93
C TYR A 158 -0.81 -19.51 2.60
N LYS A 159 -0.93 -19.77 3.91
CA LYS A 159 0.03 -20.61 4.65
C LYS A 159 -0.58 -21.68 5.53
N ALA A 160 -1.76 -21.47 6.11
CA ALA A 160 -2.33 -22.49 6.97
C ALA A 160 -2.60 -23.77 6.15
N ARG A 161 -1.74 -24.78 6.34
CA ARG A 161 -2.07 -26.16 5.99
C ARG A 161 -3.29 -26.56 6.81
N HIS A 162 -4.34 -26.97 6.11
CA HIS A 162 -5.52 -27.65 6.62
C HIS A 162 -5.49 -28.09 8.09
N HIS A 163 -6.24 -27.39 8.96
CA HIS A 163 -6.88 -28.03 10.11
C HIS A 163 -8.34 -27.59 10.35
N ILE A 164 -8.88 -26.63 9.59
CA ILE A 164 -10.33 -26.43 9.52
C ILE A 164 -10.90 -27.49 8.56
N ALA A 165 -11.04 -28.72 9.05
CA ALA A 165 -12.01 -29.67 8.53
C ALA A 165 -13.41 -29.25 9.00
N ASP A 166 -13.83 -28.02 8.69
CA ASP A 166 -15.24 -27.68 8.77
C ASP A 166 -15.91 -28.32 7.55
N ARG A 167 -16.65 -29.41 7.83
CA ARG A 167 -17.47 -30.14 6.85
C ARG A 167 -18.49 -29.26 6.09
N THR A 168 -18.66 -28.00 6.47
CA THR A 168 -19.67 -27.11 5.89
C THR A 168 -19.15 -26.08 4.89
N THR A 169 -17.83 -25.94 4.67
CA THR A 169 -17.30 -25.04 3.64
C THR A 169 -16.77 -25.80 2.42
N PRO A 170 -17.51 -25.86 1.30
CA PRO A 170 -17.00 -26.45 0.09
C PRO A 170 -15.96 -25.49 -0.52
N HIS A 171 -14.71 -25.97 -0.60
CA HIS A 171 -13.72 -25.53 -1.59
C HIS A 171 -13.20 -24.10 -1.46
N SER A 172 -12.55 -23.75 -0.34
CA SER A 172 -11.50 -22.73 -0.42
C SER A 172 -10.17 -23.44 -0.67
N HIS A 173 -9.63 -23.26 -1.87
CA HIS A 173 -8.31 -23.74 -2.28
C HIS A 173 -7.23 -23.01 -1.47
N ASN A 174 -6.96 -23.45 -0.25
CA ASN A 174 -5.81 -22.98 0.52
C ASN A 174 -4.56 -23.66 -0.05
N GLN A 175 -3.78 -22.89 -0.81
CA GLN A 175 -2.52 -23.34 -1.37
C GLN A 175 -1.41 -22.84 -0.44
N ASP A 176 -0.64 -23.77 0.14
CA ASP A 176 0.63 -23.45 0.82
C ASP A 176 1.56 -22.87 -0.24
N ASP A 177 1.54 -21.54 -0.34
CA ASP A 177 2.28 -20.81 -1.35
C ASP A 177 3.47 -20.11 -0.68
N PRO A 178 4.69 -20.67 -0.77
CA PRO A 178 5.87 -20.06 -0.19
C PRO A 178 6.23 -18.71 -0.83
N VAL A 179 5.61 -18.33 -1.96
CA VAL A 179 5.84 -17.04 -2.60
C VAL A 179 5.15 -15.90 -1.85
N LEU A 180 4.07 -16.15 -1.10
CA LEU A 180 3.23 -15.08 -0.54
C LEU A 180 3.55 -14.74 0.92
N VAL A 181 4.04 -15.71 1.69
CA VAL A 181 4.38 -15.54 3.11
C VAL A 181 5.75 -16.15 3.39
N GLU A 182 6.61 -15.37 4.02
CA GLU A 182 7.94 -15.76 4.45
C GLU A 182 8.03 -15.82 5.99
N LYS A 183 9.07 -16.52 6.50
CA LYS A 183 9.38 -16.64 7.94
C LYS A 183 8.19 -17.14 8.79
N TRP A 184 7.29 -17.91 8.19
CA TRP A 184 6.11 -18.43 8.88
C TRP A 184 6.51 -19.48 9.91
N ASP A 185 6.03 -19.32 11.14
CA ASP A 185 6.38 -20.17 12.27
C ASP A 185 5.16 -20.98 12.75
N PRO A 186 5.15 -22.32 12.55
CA PRO A 186 4.06 -23.17 13.02
C PRO A 186 3.86 -23.11 14.53
N GLU A 187 4.91 -22.93 15.35
CA GLU A 187 4.77 -22.94 16.81
C GLU A 187 3.94 -21.75 17.32
N ILE A 188 3.99 -20.63 16.60
CA ILE A 188 3.24 -19.42 16.93
C ILE A 188 1.79 -19.53 16.46
N TRP A 189 1.55 -20.15 15.30
CA TRP A 189 0.21 -20.16 14.68
C TRP A 189 -0.60 -21.44 14.94
N GLN A 190 0.03 -22.59 15.18
CA GLN A 190 -0.66 -23.85 15.45
C GLN A 190 -1.01 -24.02 16.93
N ASN A 191 -0.20 -23.49 17.85
CA ASN A 191 -0.50 -23.53 19.30
C ASN A 191 -1.44 -22.39 19.76
N ALA A 192 -1.80 -21.47 18.86
CA ALA A 192 -2.75 -20.39 19.18
C ALA A 192 -4.20 -20.89 19.32
N GLU A 193 -4.50 -22.12 18.90
CA GLU A 193 -5.82 -22.77 19.05
C GLU A 193 -6.11 -23.22 20.50
N ASP A 194 -5.10 -23.33 21.38
CA ASP A 194 -5.30 -23.68 22.80
C ASP A 194 -5.82 -22.50 23.65
N TRP A 195 -5.98 -21.30 23.06
CA TRP A 195 -6.46 -20.09 23.74
C TRP A 195 -7.93 -19.75 23.46
N SER A 196 -8.67 -20.65 22.81
CA SER A 196 -10.13 -20.53 22.57
C SER A 196 -10.95 -21.48 23.42
#